data_AF-A0A543KUE9-F1
#
_entry.id   AF-A0A543KUE9-F1
#
_cell.length_a   1.000
_cell.length_b   1.000
_cell.length_c   1.000
_cell.angle_alpha   90.00
_cell.angle_beta   90.00
_cell.angle_gamma   90.00
#
_symmetry.space_group_name_H-M   'P 1'
#
loop_
_entity.id
_entity.type
_entity.pdbx_description
1 polymer ?
#
loop_
_entity_poly.entity_id
_entity_poly.type
_entity_poly.pdbx_seq_one_letter_code
_entity_poly.pdbx_strand_id
1 'polypeptide(L)' 'MMLVACASIPIGALLFVALRWTFTTWNAWQFSLRPELENWTVPSLGTEIPALAWAIGFTLVSLVVAFAIVQRRTSSAP' A
#
# COMPACT_ATOMS: atom_id res chain seq x y z
N MET A 1 18.35 2.09 -12.85
CA MET A 1 18.02 1.96 -11.41
C MET A 1 17.51 3.27 -10.81
N MET A 2 18.17 4.41 -11.03
CA MET A 2 17.76 5.72 -10.49
C MET A 2 16.31 6.12 -10.85
N LEU A 3 15.89 5.97 -12.12
CA LEU A 3 14.51 6.22 -12.55
C LEU A 3 13.45 5.32 -11.87
N VAL A 4 13.79 4.07 -11.57
CA VAL A 4 12.89 3.11 -10.90
C VAL A 4 12.69 3.49 -9.44
N ALA A 5 13.78 3.90 -8.77
CA ALA A 5 13.71 4.41 -7.39
C ALA A 5 12.89 5.72 -7.33
N CYS A 6 13.12 6.66 -8.26
CA CYS A 6 12.35 7.90 -8.31
C CYS A 6 10.86 7.67 -8.58
N ALA A 7 10.49 6.70 -9.41
CA ALA A 7 9.09 6.35 -9.67
C ALA A 7 8.41 5.60 -8.52
N SER A 8 9.17 4.86 -7.70
CA SER A 8 8.62 4.10 -6.57
C SER A 8 8.03 4.97 -5.45
N ILE A 9 8.55 6.19 -5.25
CA ILE A 9 8.07 7.11 -4.22
C ILE A 9 6.64 7.60 -4.51
N PRO A 10 6.32 8.19 -5.68
CA PRO A 10 4.96 8.60 -5.99
C PRO A 10 3.99 7.42 -6.09
N ILE A 11 4.44 6.26 -6.57
CA ILE A 11 3.61 5.04 -6.60
C ILE A 11 3.27 4.59 -5.17
N GLY A 12 4.24 4.57 -4.26
CA GLY A 12 4.02 4.24 -2.85
C GLY A 12 3.07 5.23 -2.16
N ALA A 13 3.17 6.52 -2.47
CA ALA A 13 2.27 7.55 -1.95
C ALA A 13 0.82 7.35 -2.46
N LEU A 14 0.64 7.09 -3.76
CA LEU A 14 -0.68 6.79 -4.33
C LEU A 14 -1.28 5.52 -3.72
N LEU A 15 -0.45 4.49 -3.52
CA LEU A 15 -0.85 3.25 -2.90
C LEU A 15 -1.29 3.45 -1.44
N PHE A 16 -0.57 4.26 -0.68
CA PHE A 16 -0.97 4.65 0.67
C PHE A 16 -2.35 5.31 0.69
N VAL A 17 -2.60 6.28 -0.20
CA VAL A 17 -3.90 6.97 -0.29
C VAL A 17 -5.02 5.97 -0.63
N ALA A 18 -4.79 5.08 -1.60
CA ALA A 18 -5.76 4.06 -1.99
C ALA A 18 -6.06 3.07 -0.86
N LEU A 19 -5.04 2.60 -0.15
CA LEU A 19 -5.19 1.69 0.98
C LEU A 19 -5.89 2.35 2.16
N ARG A 20 -5.54 3.60 2.48
CA ARG A 20 -6.20 4.35 3.56
C ARG A 20 -7.69 4.53 3.27
N TRP A 21 -8.03 4.88 2.02
CA TRP A 21 -9.43 4.96 1.59
C TRP A 21 -10.14 3.61 1.73
N THR A 22 -9.52 2.54 1.23
CA THR A 22 -10.07 1.17 1.29
C THR A 22 -10.33 0.73 2.73
N PHE A 23 -9.36 0.91 3.64
CA PHE A 23 -9.53 0.58 5.04
C PHE A 23 -10.58 1.44 5.72
N THR A 24 -10.66 2.73 5.39
CA THR A 24 -11.72 3.61 5.92
C THR A 24 -13.11 3.13 5.50
N THR A 25 -13.29 2.79 4.23
CA THR A 25 -14.57 2.27 3.71
C THR A 25 -14.90 0.91 4.31
N TRP A 26 -13.91 0.03 4.44
CA TRP A 26 -14.09 -1.28 5.08
C TRP A 26 -14.50 -1.13 6.54
N ASN A 27 -13.86 -0.23 7.28
CA ASN A 27 -14.16 0.05 8.68
C ASN A 27 -15.60 0.57 8.82
N ALA A 28 -15.98 1.56 8.00
CA ALA A 28 -17.35 2.08 7.96
C ALA A 28 -18.40 0.99 7.69
N TRP A 29 -18.09 0.05 6.79
CA TRP A 29 -18.97 -1.09 6.50
C TRP A 29 -19.06 -2.08 7.66
N GLN A 30 -17.94 -2.43 8.30
CA GLN A 30 -17.95 -3.33 9.47
C GLN A 30 -18.83 -2.77 10.60
N PHE A 31 -18.76 -1.46 10.83
CA PHE A 31 -19.56 -0.80 11.87
C PHE A 31 -21.03 -0.66 11.50
N SER A 32 -21.38 -0.48 10.23
CA SER A 32 -22.80 -0.49 9.82
C SER A 32 -23.49 -1.82 10.10
N LEU A 33 -22.73 -2.91 10.16
CA LEU A 33 -23.22 -4.25 10.54
C LEU A 33 -23.34 -4.45 12.05
N ARG A 34 -22.68 -3.63 12.87
CA ARG A 34 -22.71 -3.73 14.33
C ARG A 34 -22.90 -2.35 14.97
N PRO A 35 -24.07 -1.71 14.75
CA PRO A 35 -24.35 -0.36 15.23
C PRO A 35 -24.33 -0.26 16.77
N GLU A 36 -24.45 -1.39 17.46
CA GLU A 36 -24.45 -1.52 18.92
C GLU A 36 -23.05 -1.40 19.54
N LEU A 37 -21.98 -1.62 18.75
CA LEU A 37 -20.62 -1.62 19.25
C LEU A 37 -20.04 -0.21 19.37
N GLU A 38 -20.34 0.73 18.46
CA GLU A 38 -19.59 2.01 18.44
C GLU A 38 -20.35 3.22 17.89
N ASN A 39 -20.59 4.17 18.78
CA ASN A 39 -20.84 5.60 18.52
C ASN A 39 -19.53 6.31 18.16
N TRP A 40 -18.83 5.88 17.11
CA TRP A 40 -17.53 6.47 16.74
C TRP A 40 -17.67 7.44 15.57
N THR A 41 -17.29 8.68 15.85
CA THR A 41 -17.52 9.86 15.03
C THR A 41 -16.68 9.89 13.75
N VAL A 42 -15.68 9.01 13.57
CA VAL A 42 -14.72 9.08 12.45
C VAL A 42 -14.24 7.69 11.98
N PRO A 43 -14.75 7.18 10.85
CA PRO A 43 -14.37 5.87 10.29
C PRO A 43 -12.90 5.71 9.88
N SER A 44 -12.19 6.82 9.68
CA SER A 44 -10.78 6.80 9.26
C SER A 44 -9.81 6.57 10.42
N LEU A 45 -10.25 6.65 11.68
CA LEU A 45 -9.38 6.46 12.84
C LEU A 45 -8.71 5.08 12.82
N GLY A 46 -7.38 5.07 12.94
CA GLY A 46 -6.59 3.83 12.99
C GLY A 46 -6.33 3.18 11.64
N THR A 47 -6.78 3.78 10.53
CA THR A 47 -6.57 3.25 9.18
C THR A 47 -5.19 3.61 8.61
N GLU A 48 -4.51 4.60 9.20
CA GLU A 48 -3.22 5.11 8.73
C GLU A 48 -2.09 4.10 8.86
N ILE A 49 -1.98 3.44 10.02
CA ILE A 49 -0.93 2.45 10.29
C ILE A 49 -1.00 1.25 9.34
N PRO A 50 -2.15 0.56 9.18
CA PRO A 50 -2.24 -0.55 8.24
C PRO A 50 -2.04 -0.08 6.79
N ALA A 51 -2.55 1.09 6.40
CA ALA A 51 -2.32 1.64 5.06
C ALA A 51 -0.83 1.85 4.78
N LEU A 52 -0.10 2.42 5.74
CA LEU A 52 1.33 2.67 5.60
C LEU A 52 2.14 1.37 5.53
N ALA A 53 1.84 0.41 6.42
CA ALA A 53 2.53 -0.88 6.46
C ALA A 53 2.40 -1.64 5.13
N TRP A 54 1.18 -1.70 4.58
CA TRP A 54 0.93 -2.34 3.29
C TRP A 54 1.55 -1.58 2.12
N ALA A 55 1.46 -0.25 2.09
CA ALA A 55 2.08 0.56 1.04
C ALA A 55 3.60 0.37 0.97
N ILE A 56 4.28 0.35 2.13
CA ILE A 56 5.71 0.06 2.22
C ILE A 56 6.01 -1.35 1.75
N GLY A 57 5.26 -2.35 2.25
CA GLY A 57 5.44 -3.75 1.88
C GLY A 57 5.35 -3.99 0.36
N PHE A 58 4.30 -3.48 -0.28
CA PHE A 58 4.12 -3.59 -1.73
C PHE A 58 5.21 -2.86 -2.52
N THR A 59 5.66 -1.69 -2.05
CA THR A 59 6.74 -0.94 -2.69
C THR A 59 8.05 -1.73 -2.64
N LEU A 60 8.40 -2.30 -1.48
CA LEU A 60 9.61 -3.11 -1.31
C LEU A 60 9.56 -4.38 -2.17
N VAL A 61 8.44 -5.10 -2.17
CA VAL A 61 8.27 -6.30 -3.01
C VAL A 61 8.42 -5.95 -4.49
N SER A 62 7.82 -4.85 -4.94
CA SER A 62 7.93 -4.40 -6.33
C SER A 62 9.38 -4.09 -6.72
N LEU A 63 10.15 -3.47 -5.82
CA LEU A 63 11.57 -3.19 -6.05
C LEU A 63 12.40 -4.48 -6.13
N VAL A 64 12.14 -5.45 -5.25
CA VAL A 64 12.82 -6.76 -5.27
C VAL A 64 12.53 -7.50 -6.58
N VAL A 65 11.28 -7.52 -7.03
CA VAL A 65 10.88 -8.16 -8.30
C VAL A 65 11.54 -7.45 -9.49
N ALA A 66 11.50 -6.11 -9.52
CA ALA A 66 12.15 -5.34 -10.58
C ALA A 66 13.66 -5.62 -10.64
N PHE A 67 14.33 -5.68 -9.49
CA PHE A 67 15.75 -6.01 -9.40
C PHE A 67 16.05 -7.42 -9.92
N ALA A 68 15.26 -8.43 -9.50
CA ALA A 68 15.42 -9.81 -9.96
C ALA A 68 15.25 -9.95 -11.48
N ILE A 69 14.29 -9.21 -12.06
CA ILE A 69 14.07 -9.19 -13.52
C ILE A 69 15.27 -8.56 -14.23
N VAL A 70 15.79 -7.43 -13.72
CA VAL A 70 16.96 -6.75 -14.31
C VAL A 70 18.19 -7.67 -14.26
N GLN A 71 18.47 -8.29 -13.11
CA GLN A 71 19.59 -9.22 -12.98
C GLN A 71 19.50 -10.39 -13.97
N ARG A 72 18.32 -11.03 -14.08
CA ARG A 72 18.11 -12.13 -15.02
C ARG A 72 18.43 -11.70 -16.46
N ARG A 73 17.98 -10.51 -16.88
CA ARG A 73 18.23 -9.99 -18.23
C ARG A 73 19.72 -9.74 -18.49
N THR A 74 20.44 -9.21 -17.51
CA THR A 74 21.88 -8.96 -17.63
C THR A 74 22.70 -10.25 -17.67
N SER A 75 22.29 -11.29 -16.94
CA SER A 75 22.98 -12.59 -16.94
C SER A 75 22.74 -13.39 -18.22
N SER A 76 21.70 -13.08 -18.99
CA SER A 76 21.36 -13.73 -20.26
C SER A 76 21.92 -13.01 -21.50
N ALA A 77 22.66 -11.91 -21.34
CA ALA A 77 23.32 -11.24 -22.46
C ALA A 77 24.62 -12.00 -22.81
N PRO A 78 24.83 -12.39 -24.09
CA PRO A 78 26.03 -13.11 -24.54
C PRO A 78 27.29 -12.24 -24.57
#